data_AF-A0AAU6NKK3-F1
#
_entry.id   AF-A0AAU6NKK3-F1
#
_cell.length_a   1.000
_cell.length_b   1.000
_cell.length_c   1.000
_cell.angle_alpha   90.00
_cell.angle_beta   90.00
_cell.angle_gamma   90.00
#
_symmetry.space_group_name_H-M   'P 1'
#
loop_
_entity.id
_entity.type
_entity.pdbx_description
1 polymer ?
#
loop_
_entity_poly.entity_id
_entity_poly.type
_entity_poly.pdbx_seq_one_letter_code
_entity_poly.pdbx_strand_id
1 'polypeptide(L)'
;MEILIDESGSFTPESELENSWSVVAAYICPETEKRKYRNALNNLKKRNGLGRQEIKLVNISESNYILFLQEISQLNGSLFCVVTDSYYNNKSFIENHKDTHVKTIVNSIEQMRYHEGKLAQHLMAKELLSVSLPLYIQLMCQIRLVHTIISQSVNYYAQRQPQTLKKFKWRLDQKQPSHKTKYELIFEKFSPALLQMYTLENPLGIVNGFNYKYMREFIYNEGEIPNYLIEKKTSLANSRAFNIQKILRDDISYEDSMKNDGLQVIDLLASGMRKLLKMRFADNTLIANLLGSLMIQQQYNNPPIDIIVFDEKSAALRKELDELVKILIKNSKRMIR
;
A
#
# COMPACT_ATOMS: atom_id res chain seq x y z
N MET A 1 -12.94 -1.48 8.00
CA MET A 1 -12.43 -0.52 7.03
C MET A 1 -12.27 -1.19 5.68
N GLU A 2 -12.59 -0.46 4.63
CA GLU A 2 -12.35 -0.90 3.25
C GLU A 2 -11.03 -0.31 2.77
N ILE A 3 -10.15 -1.15 2.24
CA ILE A 3 -8.79 -0.82 1.80
C ILE A 3 -8.72 -1.19 0.32
N LEU A 4 -8.76 -0.17 -0.53
CA LEU A 4 -8.78 -0.31 -1.98
C LEU A 4 -7.35 -0.12 -2.46
N ILE A 5 -6.78 -1.08 -3.20
CA ILE A 5 -5.41 -1.03 -3.71
C ILE A 5 -5.43 -1.11 -5.23
N ASP A 6 -4.65 -0.24 -5.86
CA ASP A 6 -4.36 -0.30 -7.29
C ASP A 6 -2.97 0.27 -7.58
N GLU A 7 -2.47 0.02 -8.79
CA GLU A 7 -1.20 0.53 -9.26
C GLU A 7 -1.32 1.33 -10.56
N SER A 8 -0.42 2.29 -10.74
CA SER A 8 -0.28 3.03 -11.98
C SER A 8 1.19 3.10 -12.36
N GLY A 9 1.52 2.62 -13.56
CA GLY A 9 2.89 2.65 -14.07
C GLY A 9 3.41 1.32 -14.58
N SER A 10 4.65 1.37 -15.04
CA SER A 10 5.39 0.18 -15.48
C SER A 10 6.58 0.03 -14.57
N PHE A 11 6.59 -1.05 -13.78
CA PHE A 11 7.66 -1.34 -12.82
C PHE A 11 8.91 -1.91 -13.50
N THR A 12 9.18 -1.55 -14.75
CA THR A 12 10.32 -2.06 -15.51
C THR A 12 11.62 -1.51 -14.92
N PRO A 13 12.63 -2.34 -14.63
CA PRO A 13 13.93 -1.82 -14.22
C PRO A 13 14.66 -1.13 -15.37
N GLU A 14 15.59 -0.23 -15.05
CA GLU A 14 16.48 0.44 -16.02
C GLU A 14 15.74 1.10 -17.19
N SER A 15 14.70 1.89 -16.89
CA SER A 15 14.04 2.65 -17.93
C SER A 15 14.97 3.71 -18.50
N GLU A 16 15.05 3.81 -19.83
CA GLU A 16 15.77 4.88 -20.52
C GLU A 16 15.10 6.26 -20.37
N LEU A 17 13.84 6.28 -19.92
CA LEU A 17 13.06 7.50 -19.76
C LEU A 17 13.17 8.00 -18.32
N GLU A 18 13.69 9.22 -18.15
CA GLU A 18 13.59 9.94 -16.87
C GLU A 18 12.13 10.16 -16.45
N ASN A 19 11.89 10.29 -15.14
CA ASN A 19 10.54 10.47 -14.58
C ASN A 19 9.59 9.32 -14.93
N SER A 20 10.11 8.09 -14.93
CA SER A 20 9.36 6.85 -15.20
C SER A 20 8.72 6.32 -13.93
N TRP A 21 7.91 7.19 -13.31
CA TRP A 21 7.23 6.91 -12.07
C TRP A 21 6.23 5.77 -12.19
N SER A 22 6.32 4.88 -11.21
CA SER A 22 5.33 3.85 -10.90
C SER A 22 4.85 4.04 -9.46
N VAL A 23 3.55 3.87 -9.27
CA VAL A 23 2.86 4.12 -8.00
C VAL A 23 2.06 2.88 -7.65
N VAL A 24 2.18 2.42 -6.42
CA VAL A 24 1.18 1.55 -5.79
C VAL A 24 0.48 2.40 -4.73
N ALA A 25 -0.83 2.51 -4.83
CA ALA A 25 -1.62 3.34 -3.93
C ALA A 25 -2.69 2.53 -3.22
N ALA A 26 -3.05 2.99 -2.01
CA ALA A 26 -4.23 2.52 -1.32
C ALA A 26 -5.11 3.67 -0.85
N TYR A 27 -6.42 3.53 -1.02
CA TYR A 27 -7.40 4.39 -0.37
C TYR A 27 -8.15 3.61 0.71
N ILE A 28 -8.00 4.05 1.95
CA ILE A 28 -8.74 3.50 3.08
C ILE A 28 -9.98 4.34 3.30
N CYS A 29 -11.14 3.70 3.32
CA CYS A 29 -12.40 4.36 3.63
C CYS A 29 -13.07 3.73 4.86
N PRO A 30 -13.49 4.54 5.85
CA PRO A 30 -14.43 4.10 6.87
C PRO A 30 -15.72 3.58 6.22
N GLU A 31 -16.24 2.46 6.72
CA GLU A 31 -17.44 1.81 6.13
C GLU A 31 -18.66 2.74 6.09
N THR A 32 -18.76 3.66 7.06
CA THR A 32 -19.81 4.68 7.16
C THR A 32 -19.80 5.69 6.01
N GLU A 33 -18.68 5.80 5.28
CA GLU A 33 -18.49 6.79 4.22
C GLU A 33 -18.50 6.20 2.82
N LYS A 34 -18.73 4.90 2.69
CA LYS A 34 -18.79 4.19 1.40
C LYS A 34 -19.72 4.87 0.40
N ARG A 35 -20.90 5.31 0.87
CA ARG A 35 -21.87 6.03 0.03
C ARG A 35 -21.33 7.38 -0.48
N LYS A 36 -20.49 8.06 0.30
CA LYS A 36 -20.01 9.41 -0.04
C LYS A 36 -18.99 9.37 -1.16
N TYR A 37 -17.99 8.49 -1.12
CA TYR A 37 -17.05 8.39 -2.24
C TYR A 37 -17.73 7.90 -3.53
N ARG A 38 -18.75 7.03 -3.42
CA ARG A 38 -19.56 6.61 -4.57
C ARG A 38 -20.29 7.78 -5.19
N ASN A 39 -20.85 8.67 -4.36
CA ASN A 39 -21.48 9.88 -4.86
C ASN A 39 -20.47 10.79 -5.56
N ALA A 40 -19.25 10.94 -5.03
CA ALA A 40 -18.19 11.71 -5.66
C ALA A 40 -17.79 11.14 -7.04
N LEU A 41 -17.64 9.81 -7.13
CA LEU A 41 -17.39 9.14 -8.41
C LEU A 41 -18.55 9.34 -9.39
N ASN A 42 -19.79 9.20 -8.93
CA ASN A 42 -20.98 9.39 -9.77
C ASN A 42 -21.12 10.84 -10.27
N ASN A 43 -20.79 11.83 -9.43
CA ASN A 43 -20.75 13.23 -9.83
C ASN A 43 -19.68 13.45 -10.91
N LEU A 44 -18.50 12.87 -10.73
CA LEU A 44 -17.43 12.93 -11.72
C LEU A 44 -17.86 12.28 -13.05
N LYS A 45 -18.47 11.09 -13.02
CA LYS A 45 -19.00 10.42 -14.21
C LYS A 45 -20.01 11.28 -14.95
N LYS A 46 -20.99 11.86 -14.23
CA LYS A 46 -22.00 12.77 -14.80
C LYS A 46 -21.36 14.00 -15.47
N ARG A 47 -20.37 14.63 -14.84
CA ARG A 47 -19.66 15.81 -15.40
C ARG A 47 -18.91 15.50 -16.69
N ASN A 48 -18.51 14.23 -16.89
CA ASN A 48 -17.81 13.78 -18.09
C ASN A 48 -18.74 13.05 -19.08
N GLY A 49 -20.07 13.10 -18.88
CA GLY A 49 -21.04 12.43 -19.74
C GLY A 49 -20.95 10.90 -19.71
N LEU A 50 -20.28 10.34 -18.71
CA LEU A 50 -20.11 8.90 -18.54
C LEU A 50 -21.27 8.36 -17.70
N GLY A 51 -21.95 7.35 -18.21
CA GLY A 51 -23.01 6.63 -17.50
C GLY A 51 -22.44 5.64 -16.49
N ARG A 52 -22.70 4.35 -16.72
CA ARG A 52 -22.16 3.25 -15.90
C ARG A 52 -20.77 2.77 -16.32
N GLN A 53 -20.17 3.41 -17.32
CA GLN A 53 -18.86 3.04 -17.83
C GLN A 53 -17.78 3.26 -16.77
N GLU A 54 -16.67 2.51 -16.90
CA GLU A 54 -15.45 2.82 -16.15
C GLU A 54 -14.98 4.22 -16.52
N ILE A 55 -14.41 4.90 -15.54
CA ILE A 55 -13.80 6.20 -15.74
C ILE A 55 -12.31 6.09 -15.43
N LYS A 56 -11.48 6.53 -16.36
CA LYS A 56 -10.02 6.62 -16.18
C LYS A 56 -9.59 8.08 -16.24
N LEU A 57 -8.46 8.39 -15.62
CA LEU A 57 -7.95 9.77 -15.54
C LEU A 57 -7.77 10.41 -16.93
N VAL A 58 -7.40 9.62 -17.94
CA VAL A 58 -7.23 10.08 -19.34
C VAL A 58 -8.53 10.61 -19.96
N ASN A 59 -9.69 10.21 -19.44
CA ASN A 59 -11.01 10.61 -19.93
C ASN A 59 -11.57 11.86 -19.23
N ILE A 60 -10.79 12.50 -18.35
CA ILE A 60 -11.29 13.55 -17.46
C ILE A 60 -10.49 14.84 -17.67
N SER A 61 -11.19 15.97 -17.73
CA SER A 61 -10.55 17.29 -17.71
C SER A 61 -9.93 17.58 -16.34
N GLU A 62 -8.85 18.35 -16.29
CA GLU A 62 -8.21 18.70 -15.01
C GLU A 62 -9.18 19.42 -14.05
N SER A 63 -10.05 20.28 -14.56
CA SER A 63 -11.10 20.93 -13.76
C SER A 63 -12.07 19.94 -13.09
N ASN A 64 -12.51 18.92 -13.82
CA ASN A 64 -13.38 17.88 -13.28
C ASN A 64 -12.64 17.01 -12.25
N TYR A 65 -11.35 16.73 -12.49
CA TYR A 65 -10.51 15.98 -11.55
C TYR A 65 -10.28 16.76 -10.25
N ILE A 66 -10.04 18.08 -10.33
CA ILE A 66 -9.93 18.96 -9.15
C ILE A 66 -11.21 18.91 -8.30
N LEU A 67 -12.39 19.04 -8.93
CA LEU A 67 -13.66 18.95 -8.21
C LEU A 67 -13.85 17.58 -7.54
N PHE A 68 -13.45 16.50 -8.20
CA PHE A 68 -13.47 15.16 -7.61
C PHE A 68 -12.54 15.07 -6.38
N LEU A 69 -11.31 15.56 -6.48
CA LEU A 69 -10.40 15.58 -5.35
C LEU A 69 -10.91 16.43 -4.18
N GLN A 70 -11.58 17.55 -4.46
CA GLN A 70 -12.24 18.38 -3.43
C GLN A 70 -13.38 17.63 -2.74
N GLU A 71 -14.16 16.83 -3.46
CA GLU A 71 -15.22 16.01 -2.85
C GLU A 71 -14.65 14.86 -2.02
N ILE A 72 -13.59 14.20 -2.49
CA ILE A 72 -12.94 13.10 -1.77
C ILE A 72 -12.17 13.61 -0.53
N SER A 73 -11.60 14.82 -0.57
CA SER A 73 -10.86 15.41 0.57
C SER A 73 -11.72 15.77 1.77
N GLN A 74 -13.02 15.98 1.55
CA GLN A 74 -13.99 16.18 2.62
C GLN A 74 -14.34 14.90 3.38
N LEU A 75 -13.85 13.74 2.91
CA LEU A 75 -14.08 12.45 3.53
C LEU A 75 -13.01 12.13 4.60
N ASN A 76 -13.39 11.29 5.55
CA ASN A 76 -12.53 10.73 6.58
C ASN A 76 -11.69 9.55 6.07
N GLY A 77 -11.64 9.31 4.77
CA GLY A 77 -10.73 8.33 4.15
C GLY A 77 -9.28 8.82 4.07
N SER A 78 -8.36 7.91 3.80
CA SER A 78 -6.92 8.22 3.73
C SER A 78 -6.23 7.55 2.55
N LEU A 79 -5.41 8.32 1.84
CA LEU A 79 -4.57 7.86 0.73
C LEU A 79 -3.16 7.51 1.24
N PHE A 80 -2.64 6.40 0.78
CA PHE A 80 -1.27 5.94 0.99
C PHE A 80 -0.63 5.64 -0.35
N CYS A 81 0.62 6.04 -0.55
CA CYS A 81 1.33 5.80 -1.80
C CYS A 81 2.74 5.31 -1.52
N VAL A 82 3.12 4.24 -2.22
CA VAL A 82 4.51 3.84 -2.41
C VAL A 82 4.87 4.13 -3.86
N VAL A 83 5.97 4.84 -4.06
CA VAL A 83 6.40 5.32 -5.37
C VAL A 83 7.82 4.85 -5.67
N THR A 84 8.08 4.57 -6.93
CA THR A 84 9.42 4.25 -7.43
C THR A 84 9.59 4.85 -8.81
N ASP A 85 10.81 5.26 -9.13
CA ASP A 85 11.14 5.69 -10.49
C ASP A 85 12.00 4.60 -11.15
N SER A 86 11.45 4.03 -12.22
CA SER A 86 12.11 2.99 -13.02
C SER A 86 13.44 3.43 -13.62
N TYR A 87 13.68 4.73 -13.80
CA TYR A 87 14.97 5.26 -14.25
C TYR A 87 16.09 4.98 -13.23
N TYR A 88 15.76 5.07 -11.93
CA TYR A 88 16.72 4.88 -10.84
C TYR A 88 16.83 3.44 -10.34
N ASN A 89 16.07 2.50 -10.91
CA ASN A 89 16.02 1.12 -10.47
C ASN A 89 17.05 0.28 -11.23
N ASN A 90 18.18 0.00 -10.58
CA ASN A 90 19.27 -0.79 -11.15
C ASN A 90 18.92 -2.29 -11.18
N LYS A 91 19.07 -2.93 -12.33
CA LYS A 91 18.69 -4.33 -12.52
C LYS A 91 19.48 -5.27 -11.63
N SER A 92 20.81 -5.11 -11.58
CA SER A 92 21.68 -5.98 -10.78
C SER A 92 21.39 -5.88 -9.28
N PHE A 93 21.02 -4.68 -8.80
CA PHE A 93 20.63 -4.49 -7.41
C PHE A 93 19.32 -5.23 -7.08
N ILE A 94 18.34 -5.19 -7.99
CA ILE A 94 17.06 -5.89 -7.84
C ILE A 94 17.27 -7.41 -7.86
N GLU A 95 18.09 -7.92 -8.78
CA GLU A 95 18.45 -9.33 -8.86
C GLU A 95 19.12 -9.79 -7.56
N ASN A 96 20.11 -9.06 -7.06
CA ASN A 96 20.76 -9.37 -5.79
C ASN A 96 19.80 -9.29 -4.59
N HIS A 97 18.91 -8.29 -4.56
CA HIS A 97 17.89 -8.17 -3.51
C HIS A 97 16.93 -9.36 -3.53
N LYS A 98 16.49 -9.78 -4.72
CA LYS A 98 15.63 -10.95 -4.92
C LYS A 98 16.33 -12.24 -4.51
N ASP A 99 17.57 -12.44 -4.93
CA ASP A 99 18.37 -13.61 -4.59
C ASP A 99 18.64 -13.69 -3.08
N THR A 100 18.86 -12.54 -2.43
CA THR A 100 19.01 -12.46 -0.98
C THR A 100 17.74 -12.91 -0.26
N HIS A 101 16.55 -12.46 -0.68
CA HIS A 101 15.29 -12.94 -0.12
C HIS A 101 15.10 -14.45 -0.31
N VAL A 102 15.40 -14.97 -1.50
CA VAL A 102 15.33 -16.41 -1.77
C VAL A 102 16.29 -17.19 -0.87
N LYS A 103 17.54 -16.74 -0.74
CA LYS A 103 18.54 -17.35 0.16
C LYS A 103 18.06 -17.34 1.60
N THR A 104 17.48 -16.25 2.08
CA THR A 104 16.93 -16.17 3.44
C THR A 104 15.80 -17.17 3.67
N ILE A 105 14.89 -17.33 2.69
CA ILE A 105 13.84 -18.35 2.77
C ILE A 105 14.48 -19.74 2.83
N VAL A 106 15.40 -20.07 1.92
CA VAL A 106 16.07 -21.37 1.85
C VAL A 106 16.82 -21.70 3.15
N ASN A 107 17.59 -20.75 3.69
CA ASN A 107 18.33 -20.93 4.94
C ASN A 107 17.41 -21.14 6.16
N SER A 108 16.15 -20.71 6.08
CA SER A 108 15.17 -20.92 7.15
C SER A 108 14.52 -22.31 7.14
N ILE A 109 14.65 -23.07 6.05
CA ILE A 109 14.02 -24.39 5.87
C ILE A 109 14.57 -25.41 6.87
N GLU A 110 15.89 -25.42 7.09
CA GLU A 110 16.53 -26.37 8.01
C GLU A 110 16.07 -26.17 9.46
N GLN A 111 15.69 -24.94 9.81
CA GLN A 111 15.19 -24.55 11.14
C GLN A 111 13.72 -24.97 11.35
N MET A 112 13.01 -25.39 10.30
CA MET A 112 11.61 -25.79 10.42
C MET A 112 11.46 -27.19 11.01
N ARG A 113 10.51 -27.32 11.95
CA ARG A 113 10.22 -28.60 12.62
C ARG A 113 9.41 -29.58 11.75
N TYR A 114 8.49 -29.06 10.94
CA TYR A 114 7.52 -29.87 10.19
C TYR A 114 7.86 -30.01 8.70
N HIS A 115 7.73 -31.22 8.16
CA HIS A 115 8.04 -31.54 6.76
C HIS A 115 7.20 -30.73 5.76
N GLU A 116 5.90 -30.58 6.03
CA GLU A 116 4.99 -29.79 5.20
C GLU A 116 5.41 -28.31 5.12
N GLY A 117 5.88 -27.75 6.24
CA GLY A 117 6.45 -26.40 6.27
C GLY A 117 7.69 -26.27 5.41
N LYS A 118 8.59 -27.27 5.44
CA LYS A 118 9.79 -27.32 4.59
C LYS A 118 9.41 -27.33 3.10
N LEU A 119 8.48 -28.20 2.72
CA LEU A 119 7.97 -28.26 1.34
C LEU A 119 7.35 -26.93 0.91
N ALA A 120 6.53 -26.31 1.76
CA ALA A 120 5.91 -25.03 1.47
C ALA A 120 6.96 -23.92 1.24
N GLN A 121 8.02 -23.87 2.05
CA GLN A 121 9.11 -22.91 1.87
C GLN A 121 9.97 -23.20 0.64
N HIS A 122 10.25 -24.46 0.30
CA HIS A 122 10.93 -24.81 -0.95
C HIS A 122 10.14 -24.33 -2.17
N LEU A 123 8.83 -24.59 -2.20
CA LEU A 123 7.94 -24.12 -3.26
C LEU A 123 7.91 -22.59 -3.31
N MET A 124 7.85 -21.93 -2.14
CA MET A 124 7.91 -20.47 -2.01
C MET A 124 9.19 -19.90 -2.65
N ALA A 125 10.36 -20.42 -2.29
CA ALA A 125 11.64 -19.99 -2.84
C ALA A 125 11.70 -20.14 -4.38
N LYS A 126 11.24 -21.29 -4.90
CA LYS A 126 11.20 -21.56 -6.35
C LYS A 126 10.25 -20.63 -7.09
N GLU A 127 9.06 -20.40 -6.55
CA GLU A 127 8.07 -19.50 -7.13
C GLU A 127 8.56 -18.04 -7.13
N LEU A 128 9.18 -17.57 -6.04
CA LEU A 128 9.77 -16.24 -5.95
C LEU A 128 10.88 -16.04 -6.99
N LEU A 129 11.77 -17.03 -7.15
CA LEU A 129 12.79 -17.02 -8.21
C LEU A 129 12.17 -16.88 -9.62
N SER A 130 10.98 -17.44 -9.84
CA SER A 130 10.29 -17.37 -11.13
C SER A 130 9.56 -16.05 -11.40
N VAL A 131 9.49 -15.13 -10.42
CA VAL A 131 8.85 -13.82 -10.58
C VAL A 131 9.73 -12.92 -11.46
N SER A 132 9.17 -12.30 -12.49
CA SER A 132 9.90 -11.33 -13.31
C SER A 132 10.30 -10.11 -12.49
N LEU A 133 11.40 -9.44 -12.84
CA LEU A 133 11.86 -8.27 -12.08
C LEU A 133 10.79 -7.16 -11.94
N PRO A 134 9.97 -6.85 -12.97
CA PRO A 134 8.90 -5.85 -12.80
C PRO A 134 7.87 -6.25 -11.74
N LEU A 135 7.42 -7.51 -11.76
CA LEU A 135 6.47 -8.01 -10.77
C LEU A 135 7.10 -8.09 -9.37
N TYR A 136 8.41 -8.33 -9.28
CA TYR A 136 9.13 -8.31 -8.00
C TYR A 136 9.20 -6.90 -7.41
N ILE A 137 9.52 -5.88 -8.22
CA ILE A 137 9.48 -4.47 -7.79
C ILE A 137 8.07 -4.12 -7.29
N GLN A 138 7.03 -4.46 -8.07
CA GLN A 138 5.63 -4.22 -7.69
C GLN A 138 5.28 -4.92 -6.36
N LEU A 139 5.67 -6.18 -6.19
CA LEU A 139 5.48 -6.94 -4.95
C LEU A 139 6.13 -6.20 -3.77
N MET A 140 7.39 -5.79 -3.87
CA MET A 140 8.07 -5.06 -2.78
C MET A 140 7.37 -3.73 -2.46
N CYS A 141 6.90 -3.00 -3.47
CA CYS A 141 6.13 -1.77 -3.27
C CYS A 141 4.80 -2.05 -2.53
N GLN A 142 4.08 -3.11 -2.90
CA GLN A 142 2.86 -3.50 -2.21
C GLN A 142 3.10 -3.98 -0.77
N ILE A 143 4.18 -4.73 -0.49
CA ILE A 143 4.53 -5.12 0.89
C ILE A 143 4.80 -3.88 1.74
N ARG A 144 5.59 -2.92 1.23
CA ARG A 144 5.84 -1.65 1.91
C ARG A 144 4.53 -0.90 2.16
N LEU A 145 3.66 -0.83 1.15
CA LEU A 145 2.38 -0.13 1.25
C LEU A 145 1.51 -0.73 2.37
N VAL A 146 1.38 -2.06 2.42
CA VAL A 146 0.61 -2.75 3.45
C VAL A 146 1.21 -2.51 4.84
N HIS A 147 2.53 -2.56 5.00
CA HIS A 147 3.19 -2.23 6.27
C HIS A 147 2.86 -0.81 6.73
N THR A 148 3.01 0.17 5.83
CA THR A 148 2.75 1.59 6.08
C THR A 148 1.28 1.84 6.45
N ILE A 149 0.35 1.18 5.75
CA ILE A 149 -1.08 1.20 6.07
C ILE A 149 -1.30 0.72 7.50
N ILE A 150 -0.79 -0.46 7.88
CA ILE A 150 -1.02 -1.01 9.22
C ILE A 150 -0.40 -0.11 10.28
N SER A 151 0.83 0.37 10.06
CA SER A 151 1.56 1.23 10.99
C SER A 151 0.83 2.54 11.30
N GLN A 152 0.26 3.17 10.28
CA GLN A 152 -0.30 4.51 10.42
C GLN A 152 -1.83 4.51 10.59
N SER A 153 -2.54 3.77 9.76
CA SER A 153 -4.01 3.81 9.73
C SER A 153 -4.60 3.29 11.04
N VAL A 154 -4.00 2.25 11.64
CA VAL A 154 -4.49 1.68 12.90
C VAL A 154 -4.48 2.72 14.00
N ASN A 155 -3.37 3.44 14.18
CA ASN A 155 -3.26 4.51 15.16
C ASN A 155 -4.17 5.70 14.81
N TYR A 156 -4.21 6.09 13.54
CA TYR A 156 -5.03 7.22 13.09
C TYR A 156 -6.53 7.00 13.34
N TYR A 157 -7.06 5.82 12.99
CA TYR A 157 -8.47 5.51 13.16
C TYR A 157 -8.82 5.14 14.60
N ALA A 158 -7.88 4.59 15.40
CA ALA A 158 -8.09 4.40 16.84
C ALA A 158 -8.34 5.73 17.59
N GLN A 159 -7.85 6.85 17.07
CA GLN A 159 -8.07 8.19 17.63
C GLN A 159 -9.43 8.79 17.26
N ARG A 160 -9.92 8.52 16.03
CA ARG A 160 -11.00 9.29 15.41
C ARG A 160 -12.26 8.50 15.17
N GLN A 161 -12.10 7.28 14.65
CA GLN A 161 -13.22 6.41 14.31
C GLN A 161 -12.87 4.95 14.63
N PRO A 162 -12.76 4.59 15.93
CA PRO A 162 -12.27 3.29 16.37
C PRO A 162 -12.99 2.08 15.76
N GLN A 163 -14.29 2.23 15.49
CA GLN A 163 -15.14 1.19 14.90
C GLN A 163 -14.64 0.76 13.51
N THR A 164 -13.93 1.63 12.80
CA THR A 164 -13.34 1.37 11.49
C THR A 164 -12.35 0.20 11.55
N LEU A 165 -11.71 -0.04 12.70
CA LEU A 165 -10.73 -1.11 12.92
C LEU A 165 -11.36 -2.50 13.20
N LYS A 166 -12.69 -2.62 13.16
CA LYS A 166 -13.39 -3.89 13.40
C LYS A 166 -13.10 -4.95 12.33
N LYS A 167 -12.78 -4.54 11.10
CA LYS A 167 -12.52 -5.43 9.96
C LYS A 167 -11.50 -4.80 9.02
N PHE A 168 -10.70 -5.61 8.35
CA PHE A 168 -9.70 -5.18 7.36
C PHE A 168 -10.06 -5.79 6.01
N LYS A 169 -10.80 -5.05 5.17
CA LYS A 169 -11.31 -5.53 3.89
C LYS A 169 -10.41 -5.06 2.76
N TRP A 170 -9.51 -5.93 2.29
CA TRP A 170 -8.58 -5.66 1.21
C TRP A 170 -9.24 -5.95 -0.12
N ARG A 171 -9.27 -4.96 -1.00
CA ARG A 171 -9.91 -4.99 -2.31
C ARG A 171 -8.89 -4.56 -3.34
N LEU A 172 -8.48 -5.50 -4.18
CA LEU A 172 -7.50 -5.28 -5.23
C LEU A 172 -8.18 -5.36 -6.58
N ASP A 173 -7.73 -4.54 -7.52
CA ASP A 173 -8.18 -4.61 -8.90
C ASP A 173 -7.75 -5.94 -9.54
N GLN A 174 -8.72 -6.72 -10.01
CA GLN A 174 -8.44 -7.98 -10.68
C GLN A 174 -7.93 -7.74 -12.10
N LYS A 175 -6.84 -8.41 -12.49
CA LYS A 175 -6.29 -8.22 -13.85
C LYS A 175 -6.95 -9.08 -14.92
N GLN A 176 -7.61 -10.17 -14.51
CA GLN A 176 -8.31 -11.07 -15.42
C GLN A 176 -9.69 -11.43 -14.85
N PRO A 177 -10.79 -11.33 -15.64
CA PRO A 177 -12.13 -11.59 -15.14
C PRO A 177 -12.41 -13.03 -14.72
N SER A 178 -11.68 -14.00 -15.28
CA SER A 178 -12.01 -15.43 -15.15
C SER A 178 -11.16 -16.20 -14.14
N HIS A 179 -9.96 -15.70 -13.79
CA HIS A 179 -9.04 -16.37 -12.89
C HIS A 179 -8.01 -15.40 -12.33
N LYS A 180 -7.45 -15.73 -11.17
CA LYS A 180 -6.30 -14.99 -10.63
C LYS A 180 -5.08 -15.24 -11.49
N THR A 181 -4.36 -14.17 -11.81
CA THR A 181 -3.05 -14.25 -12.46
C THR A 181 -2.04 -14.92 -11.53
N LYS A 182 -0.93 -15.39 -12.12
CA LYS A 182 0.20 -15.93 -11.35
C LYS A 182 0.71 -14.92 -10.31
N TYR A 183 0.70 -13.62 -10.65
CA TYR A 183 1.13 -12.58 -9.73
C TYR A 183 0.20 -12.44 -8.52
N GLU A 184 -1.12 -12.40 -8.74
CA GLU A 184 -2.11 -12.27 -7.67
C GLU A 184 -2.04 -13.46 -6.70
N LEU A 185 -1.86 -14.68 -7.21
CA LEU A 185 -1.62 -15.88 -6.40
C LEU A 185 -0.33 -15.76 -5.55
N ILE A 186 0.74 -15.24 -6.15
CA ILE A 186 2.01 -14.99 -5.45
C ILE A 186 1.82 -13.92 -4.38
N PHE A 187 1.13 -12.82 -4.66
CA PHE A 187 0.87 -11.81 -3.66
C PHE A 187 0.11 -12.39 -2.46
N GLU A 188 -1.01 -13.08 -2.66
CA GLU A 188 -1.79 -13.66 -1.56
C GLU A 188 -1.00 -14.67 -0.73
N LYS A 189 -0.21 -15.51 -1.40
CA LYS A 189 0.54 -16.58 -0.74
C LYS A 189 1.74 -16.05 0.03
N PHE A 190 2.45 -15.07 -0.52
CA PHE A 190 3.76 -14.61 -0.01
C PHE A 190 3.66 -13.40 0.90
N SER A 191 2.74 -12.48 0.63
CA SER A 191 2.68 -11.20 1.35
C SER A 191 2.61 -11.34 2.85
N PRO A 192 1.84 -12.29 3.45
CA PRO A 192 1.83 -12.46 4.90
C PRO A 192 3.21 -12.83 5.49
N ALA A 193 3.99 -13.67 4.82
CA ALA A 193 5.31 -14.07 5.29
C ALA A 193 6.33 -12.94 5.13
N LEU A 194 6.38 -12.31 3.95
CA LEU A 194 7.26 -11.18 3.67
C LEU A 194 6.97 -10.00 4.60
N LEU A 195 5.70 -9.67 4.79
CA LEU A 195 5.27 -8.59 5.67
C LEU A 195 5.61 -8.87 7.14
N GLN A 196 5.52 -10.13 7.59
CA GLN A 196 5.92 -10.52 8.93
C GLN A 196 7.44 -10.37 9.14
N MET A 197 8.26 -10.81 8.18
CA MET A 197 9.72 -10.60 8.22
C MET A 197 10.04 -9.11 8.28
N TYR A 198 9.42 -8.34 7.38
CA TYR A 198 9.61 -6.90 7.31
C TYR A 198 9.20 -6.20 8.61
N THR A 199 8.14 -6.66 9.28
CA THR A 199 7.65 -6.14 10.56
C THR A 199 8.58 -6.49 11.73
N LEU A 200 9.28 -7.64 11.69
CA LEU A 200 10.27 -8.00 12.72
C LEU A 200 11.46 -7.02 12.71
N GLU A 201 11.89 -6.62 11.51
CA GLU A 201 12.95 -5.62 11.31
C GLU A 201 12.45 -4.19 11.55
N ASN A 202 11.20 -3.91 11.16
CA ASN A 202 10.55 -2.60 11.27
C ASN A 202 9.27 -2.71 12.13
N PRO A 203 9.40 -2.73 13.47
CA PRO A 203 8.28 -2.95 14.37
C PRO A 203 7.16 -1.93 14.21
N LEU A 204 5.94 -2.41 14.27
CA LEU A 204 4.74 -1.57 14.26
C LEU A 204 4.49 -1.05 15.68
N GLY A 205 4.21 0.25 15.81
CA GLY A 205 3.89 0.88 17.08
C GLY A 205 2.39 0.91 17.36
N ILE A 206 2.01 0.66 18.61
CA ILE A 206 0.67 0.97 19.14
C ILE A 206 0.83 2.16 20.07
N VAL A 207 0.05 3.22 19.84
CA VAL A 207 0.07 4.39 20.72
C VAL A 207 -0.85 4.15 21.91
N ASN A 208 -0.33 4.30 23.13
CA ASN A 208 -1.12 4.14 24.34
C ASN A 208 -2.21 5.22 24.46
N GLY A 209 -3.35 4.87 25.05
CA GLY A 209 -4.45 5.81 25.34
C GLY A 209 -5.54 5.89 24.26
N PHE A 210 -5.36 5.30 23.07
CA PHE A 210 -6.42 5.24 22.06
C PHE A 210 -7.30 3.99 22.17
N ASN A 211 -8.44 4.03 21.46
CA ASN A 211 -9.45 3.00 21.57
C ASN A 211 -9.24 1.88 20.56
N TYR A 212 -8.49 0.84 20.95
CA TYR A 212 -8.28 -0.36 20.13
C TYR A 212 -9.29 -1.48 20.38
N LYS A 213 -10.39 -1.22 21.12
CA LYS A 213 -11.32 -2.29 21.54
C LYS A 213 -11.94 -3.05 20.36
N TYR A 214 -12.10 -2.38 19.22
CA TYR A 214 -12.67 -2.98 18.01
C TYR A 214 -11.67 -3.84 17.23
N MET A 215 -10.37 -3.72 17.51
CA MET A 215 -9.30 -4.47 16.83
C MET A 215 -8.77 -5.64 17.68
N ARG A 216 -9.40 -5.95 18.82
CA ARG A 216 -8.91 -6.99 19.76
C ARG A 216 -8.62 -8.32 19.09
N GLU A 217 -9.44 -8.72 18.13
CA GLU A 217 -9.27 -10.00 17.44
C GLU A 217 -8.04 -10.07 16.52
N PHE A 218 -7.41 -8.94 16.23
CA PHE A 218 -6.23 -8.78 15.38
C PHE A 218 -4.97 -8.45 16.20
N ILE A 219 -5.03 -8.57 17.53
CA ILE A 219 -3.92 -8.30 18.44
C ILE A 219 -3.68 -9.58 19.23
N TYR A 220 -2.46 -10.10 19.17
CA TYR A 220 -2.01 -11.11 20.13
C TYR A 220 -1.87 -10.45 21.50
N ASN A 221 -2.52 -11.04 22.51
CA ASN A 221 -2.27 -10.69 23.90
C ASN A 221 -0.93 -11.28 24.36
N GLU A 222 -0.49 -10.85 25.55
CA GLU A 222 0.70 -11.39 26.19
C GLU A 222 0.55 -12.91 26.35
N GLY A 223 1.58 -13.67 25.96
CA GLY A 223 1.54 -15.14 25.96
C GLY A 223 0.82 -15.79 24.77
N GLU A 224 0.13 -15.04 23.91
CA GLU A 224 -0.53 -15.58 22.71
C GLU A 224 0.33 -15.49 21.44
N ILE A 225 1.46 -14.78 21.50
CA ILE A 225 2.38 -14.63 20.36
C ILE A 225 3.01 -16.00 20.05
N PRO A 226 2.98 -16.46 18.78
CA PRO A 226 3.59 -17.73 18.40
C PRO A 226 5.08 -17.84 18.78
N ASN A 227 5.47 -18.98 19.37
CA ASN A 227 6.84 -19.23 19.83
C ASN A 227 7.91 -18.99 18.76
N TYR A 228 7.64 -19.34 17.49
CA TYR A 228 8.60 -19.14 16.41
C TYR A 228 8.94 -17.65 16.16
N LEU A 229 8.04 -16.71 16.53
CA LEU A 229 8.32 -15.27 16.48
C LEU A 229 9.16 -14.83 17.67
N ILE A 230 8.86 -15.36 18.86
CA ILE A 230 9.60 -15.07 20.10
C ILE A 230 11.06 -15.56 19.97
N GLU A 231 11.27 -16.74 19.39
CA GLU A 231 12.60 -17.30 19.09
C GLU A 231 13.41 -16.37 18.16
N LYS A 232 12.75 -15.69 17.22
CA LYS A 232 13.39 -14.71 16.32
C LYS A 232 13.61 -13.35 16.98
N LYS A 233 12.74 -12.96 17.92
CA LYS A 233 12.80 -11.68 18.61
C LYS A 233 12.27 -11.80 20.04
N THR A 234 13.17 -12.05 20.98
CA THR A 234 12.83 -12.35 22.39
C THR A 234 12.09 -11.22 23.09
N SER A 235 12.24 -9.97 22.64
CA SER A 235 11.46 -8.83 23.14
C SER A 235 9.95 -8.98 22.95
N LEU A 236 9.50 -9.92 22.12
CA LEU A 236 8.09 -10.20 21.91
C LEU A 236 7.43 -11.03 23.01
N ALA A 237 8.19 -11.77 23.83
CA ALA A 237 7.65 -12.77 24.77
C ALA A 237 6.56 -12.22 25.71
N ASN A 238 6.73 -10.98 26.17
CA ASN A 238 5.82 -10.30 27.10
C ASN A 238 5.23 -9.03 26.48
N SER A 239 5.05 -9.03 25.15
CA SER A 239 4.49 -7.90 24.42
C SER A 239 3.10 -8.19 23.89
N ARG A 240 2.38 -7.14 23.51
CA ARG A 240 1.24 -7.22 22.59
C ARG A 240 1.74 -6.95 21.18
N ALA A 241 1.26 -7.72 20.21
CA ALA A 241 1.67 -7.57 18.82
C ALA A 241 0.46 -7.68 17.88
N PHE A 242 0.52 -7.03 16.74
CA PHE A 242 -0.48 -7.22 15.70
C PHE A 242 -0.39 -8.63 15.11
N ASN A 243 -1.53 -9.28 14.95
CA ASN A 243 -1.65 -10.48 14.14
C ASN A 243 -1.72 -10.08 12.66
N ILE A 244 -0.54 -9.79 12.09
CA ILE A 244 -0.39 -9.30 10.72
C ILE A 244 -0.94 -10.27 9.68
N GLN A 245 -0.76 -11.57 9.91
CA GLN A 245 -1.32 -12.58 9.01
C GLN A 245 -2.85 -12.50 8.98
N LYS A 246 -3.48 -12.39 10.15
CA LYS A 246 -4.94 -12.27 10.26
C LYS A 246 -5.45 -10.95 9.65
N ILE A 247 -4.77 -9.84 9.93
CA ILE A 247 -5.10 -8.52 9.35
C ILE A 247 -5.15 -8.58 7.82
N LEU A 248 -4.20 -9.28 7.18
CA LEU A 248 -4.11 -9.35 5.72
C LEU A 248 -4.98 -10.46 5.10
N ARG A 249 -5.04 -11.65 5.72
CA ARG A 249 -5.65 -12.85 5.11
C ARG A 249 -7.16 -12.97 5.30
N ASP A 250 -7.73 -12.40 6.36
CA ASP A 250 -9.12 -12.69 6.74
C ASP A 250 -10.15 -12.24 5.70
N ASP A 251 -9.92 -11.11 5.01
CA ASP A 251 -10.87 -10.55 4.06
C ASP A 251 -10.12 -9.84 2.92
N ILE A 252 -9.46 -10.63 2.06
CA ILE A 252 -8.82 -10.20 0.81
C ILE A 252 -9.61 -10.71 -0.40
N SER A 253 -9.89 -9.82 -1.35
CA SER A 253 -10.50 -10.18 -2.63
C SER A 253 -9.94 -9.37 -3.79
N TYR A 254 -9.84 -10.04 -4.94
CA TYR A 254 -9.63 -9.42 -6.24
C TYR A 254 -10.99 -9.21 -6.87
N GLU A 255 -11.29 -7.97 -7.26
CA GLU A 255 -12.61 -7.58 -7.73
C GLU A 255 -12.54 -6.83 -9.06
N ASP A 256 -13.62 -6.94 -9.82
CA ASP A 256 -13.83 -6.22 -11.07
C ASP A 256 -14.03 -4.72 -10.82
N SER A 257 -13.13 -3.86 -11.30
CA SER A 257 -13.26 -2.40 -11.16
C SER A 257 -14.58 -1.88 -11.72
N MET A 258 -15.13 -2.52 -12.76
CA MET A 258 -16.44 -2.14 -13.33
C MET A 258 -17.60 -2.33 -12.35
N LYS A 259 -17.45 -3.23 -11.37
CA LYS A 259 -18.47 -3.56 -10.38
C LYS A 259 -18.15 -2.97 -9.00
N ASN A 260 -16.95 -2.45 -8.80
CA ASN A 260 -16.52 -1.83 -7.55
C ASN A 260 -16.10 -0.37 -7.77
N ASP A 261 -17.00 0.55 -7.42
CA ASP A 261 -16.74 2.00 -7.47
C ASP A 261 -15.48 2.42 -6.69
N GLY A 262 -15.15 1.74 -5.60
CA GLY A 262 -13.96 2.03 -4.82
C GLY A 262 -12.67 1.76 -5.60
N LEU A 263 -12.65 0.70 -6.41
CA LEU A 263 -11.52 0.38 -7.27
C LEU A 263 -11.31 1.46 -8.35
N GLN A 264 -12.39 2.00 -8.90
CA GLN A 264 -12.29 3.15 -9.81
C GLN A 264 -11.80 4.42 -9.10
N VAL A 265 -12.18 4.64 -7.83
CA VAL A 265 -11.66 5.76 -7.04
C VAL A 265 -10.14 5.62 -6.83
N ILE A 266 -9.64 4.45 -6.44
CA ILE A 266 -8.20 4.27 -6.24
C ILE A 266 -7.41 4.32 -7.56
N ASP A 267 -7.94 3.81 -8.68
CA ASP A 267 -7.32 3.97 -10.01
C ASP A 267 -7.08 5.44 -10.36
N LEU A 268 -8.10 6.29 -10.14
CA LEU A 268 -8.00 7.73 -10.35
C LEU A 268 -6.95 8.39 -9.45
N LEU A 269 -6.91 8.00 -8.17
CA LEU A 269 -5.94 8.55 -7.20
C LEU A 269 -4.51 8.07 -7.49
N ALA A 270 -4.31 6.80 -7.84
CA ALA A 270 -3.02 6.23 -8.21
C ALA A 270 -2.47 6.88 -9.48
N SER A 271 -3.32 6.97 -10.52
CA SER A 271 -2.99 7.63 -11.77
C SER A 271 -2.74 9.13 -11.59
N GLY A 272 -3.51 9.77 -10.71
CA GLY A 272 -3.34 11.17 -10.36
C GLY A 272 -2.01 11.44 -9.65
N MET A 273 -1.67 10.62 -8.66
CA MET A 273 -0.37 10.70 -7.98
C MET A 273 0.77 10.50 -8.97
N ARG A 274 0.67 9.50 -9.87
CA ARG A 274 1.68 9.28 -10.91
C ARG A 274 1.83 10.48 -11.84
N LYS A 275 0.72 11.08 -12.29
CA LYS A 275 0.73 12.28 -13.15
C LYS A 275 1.34 13.49 -12.43
N LEU A 276 1.12 13.60 -11.12
CA LEU A 276 1.70 14.65 -10.27
C LEU A 276 3.22 14.47 -10.11
N LEU A 277 3.71 13.26 -9.86
CA LEU A 277 5.15 12.98 -9.79
C LEU A 277 5.87 13.32 -11.09
N LYS A 278 5.18 13.18 -12.22
CA LYS A 278 5.69 13.58 -13.54
C LYS A 278 5.56 15.09 -13.82
N MET A 279 5.00 15.86 -12.90
CA MET A 279 4.71 17.29 -13.02
C MET A 279 3.85 17.65 -14.24
N ARG A 280 2.87 16.79 -14.58
CA ARG A 280 2.08 16.90 -15.83
C ARG A 280 0.67 17.49 -15.66
N PHE A 281 0.35 18.09 -14.53
CA PHE A 281 -0.86 18.91 -14.40
C PHE A 281 -0.57 20.37 -14.79
N ALA A 282 -1.60 21.09 -15.22
CA ALA A 282 -1.50 22.53 -15.42
C ALA A 282 -1.23 23.25 -14.08
N ASP A 283 -1.87 22.78 -13.00
CA ASP A 283 -1.62 23.26 -11.63
C ASP A 283 -1.17 22.12 -10.70
N ASN A 284 0.11 21.75 -10.78
CA ASN A 284 0.69 20.71 -9.91
C ASN A 284 0.62 21.07 -8.42
N THR A 285 0.70 22.35 -8.06
CA THR A 285 0.66 22.80 -6.66
C THR A 285 -0.72 22.57 -6.05
N LEU A 286 -1.80 22.93 -6.76
CA LEU A 286 -3.16 22.67 -6.31
C LEU A 286 -3.44 21.17 -6.19
N ILE A 287 -3.03 20.37 -7.18
CA ILE A 287 -3.20 18.91 -7.13
C ILE A 287 -2.43 18.30 -5.97
N ALA A 288 -1.20 18.76 -5.71
CA ALA A 288 -0.41 18.33 -4.55
C ALA A 288 -1.09 18.71 -3.23
N ASN A 289 -1.66 19.91 -3.11
CA ASN A 289 -2.43 20.30 -1.92
C ASN A 289 -3.61 19.34 -1.68
N LEU A 290 -4.38 19.06 -2.73
CA LEU A 290 -5.57 18.21 -2.64
C LEU A 290 -5.23 16.75 -2.36
N LEU A 291 -4.26 16.16 -3.07
CA LEU A 291 -3.80 14.79 -2.79
C LEU A 291 -3.15 14.69 -1.41
N GLY A 292 -2.34 15.69 -1.01
CA GLY A 292 -1.75 15.78 0.32
C GLY A 292 -2.81 15.76 1.42
N SER A 293 -3.93 16.47 1.22
CA SER A 293 -5.05 16.49 2.17
C SER A 293 -5.72 15.13 2.43
N LEU A 294 -5.51 14.16 1.54
CA LEU A 294 -5.96 12.78 1.71
C LEU A 294 -4.98 11.93 2.52
N MET A 295 -3.72 12.32 2.62
CA MET A 295 -2.68 11.50 3.23
C MET A 295 -2.59 11.71 4.73
N ILE A 296 -1.95 10.77 5.42
CA ILE A 296 -1.61 10.89 6.84
C ILE A 296 -0.15 11.27 6.96
N GLN A 297 0.15 12.25 7.82
CA GLN A 297 1.51 12.64 8.11
C GLN A 297 2.24 11.50 8.84
N GLN A 298 3.40 11.09 8.35
CA GLN A 298 4.26 10.15 9.06
C GLN A 298 4.87 10.78 10.31
N GLN A 299 5.34 9.93 11.24
CA GLN A 299 6.08 10.38 12.42
C GLN A 299 7.33 11.17 12.02
N TYR A 300 7.81 12.05 12.92
CA TYR A 300 9.03 12.83 12.73
C TYR A 300 9.05 13.73 11.48
N ASN A 301 7.88 14.18 11.00
CA ASN A 301 7.73 14.93 9.75
C ASN A 301 8.27 14.18 8.51
N ASN A 302 8.32 12.84 8.57
CA ASN A 302 8.66 12.06 7.40
C ASN A 302 7.61 12.28 6.28
N PRO A 303 8.01 12.10 5.01
CA PRO A 303 7.11 12.25 3.86
C PRO A 303 5.88 11.36 3.98
N PRO A 304 4.67 11.82 3.60
CA PRO A 304 3.45 11.01 3.61
C PRO A 304 3.41 9.93 2.52
N ILE A 305 4.39 9.94 1.60
CA ILE A 305 4.60 8.93 0.58
C ILE A 305 5.90 8.18 0.88
N ASP A 306 5.93 6.88 0.60
CA ASP A 306 7.17 6.11 0.68
C ASP A 306 7.83 6.03 -0.69
N ILE A 307 9.13 6.31 -0.73
CA ILE A 307 9.94 6.23 -1.96
C ILE A 307 10.83 4.99 -1.86
N ILE A 308 10.68 4.08 -2.82
CA ILE A 308 11.55 2.91 -2.99
C ILE A 308 12.42 3.11 -4.22
N VAL A 309 13.72 2.94 -4.04
CA VAL A 309 14.73 2.96 -5.11
C VAL A 309 15.59 1.72 -4.92
N PHE A 310 15.73 0.93 -5.98
CA PHE A 310 16.60 -0.25 -6.00
C PHE A 310 17.99 0.14 -6.53
N ASP A 311 18.65 1.07 -5.83
CA ASP A 311 19.99 1.57 -6.14
C ASP A 311 20.53 2.35 -4.92
N GLU A 312 21.83 2.62 -4.89
CA GLU A 312 22.50 3.47 -3.90
C GLU A 312 22.10 4.95 -4.06
N LYS A 313 21.57 5.35 -5.22
CA LYS A 313 21.20 6.74 -5.57
C LYS A 313 19.89 7.25 -4.96
N SER A 314 19.34 6.57 -3.95
CA SER A 314 18.06 6.93 -3.33
C SER A 314 18.00 8.38 -2.78
N ALA A 315 19.15 8.95 -2.39
CA ALA A 315 19.23 10.32 -1.90
C ALA A 315 18.99 11.38 -2.99
N ALA A 316 19.41 11.13 -4.24
CA ALA A 316 19.23 12.06 -5.35
C ALA A 316 17.74 12.23 -5.67
N LEU A 317 17.02 11.12 -5.80
CA LEU A 317 15.57 11.12 -6.07
C LEU A 317 14.77 11.85 -4.98
N ARG A 318 15.17 11.68 -3.71
CA ARG A 318 14.53 12.38 -2.59
C ARG A 318 14.70 13.89 -2.70
N LYS A 319 15.84 14.37 -3.19
CA LYS A 319 16.11 15.79 -3.39
C LYS A 319 15.26 16.38 -4.52
N GLU A 320 15.07 15.64 -5.61
CA GLU A 320 14.21 16.07 -6.73
C GLU A 320 12.74 16.25 -6.30
N LEU A 321 12.26 15.40 -5.39
CA LEU A 321 10.89 15.46 -4.88
C LEU A 321 10.69 16.40 -3.68
N ASP A 322 11.75 17.08 -3.20
CA ASP A 322 11.71 17.78 -1.90
C ASP A 322 10.59 18.83 -1.82
N GLU A 323 10.46 19.69 -2.84
CA GLU A 323 9.41 20.72 -2.87
C GLU A 323 7.99 20.13 -2.94
N LEU A 324 7.82 19.07 -3.75
CA LEU A 324 6.53 18.38 -3.84
C LEU A 324 6.16 17.74 -2.49
N VAL A 325 7.12 17.06 -1.87
CA VAL A 325 6.97 16.39 -0.58
C VAL A 325 6.63 17.41 0.52
N LYS A 326 7.25 18.60 0.53
CA LYS A 326 6.88 19.68 1.47
C LYS A 326 5.42 20.08 1.33
N ILE A 327 4.90 20.20 0.12
CA ILE A 327 3.48 20.51 -0.13
C ILE A 327 2.58 19.39 0.41
N LEU A 328 2.93 18.13 0.13
CA LEU A 328 2.18 16.97 0.62
C LEU A 328 2.16 16.92 2.16
N ILE A 329 3.32 17.09 2.81
CA ILE A 329 3.45 17.13 4.27
C ILE A 329 2.57 18.24 4.86
N LYS A 330 2.66 19.46 4.31
CA LYS A 330 1.95 20.64 4.82
C LYS A 330 0.43 20.42 4.86
N ASN A 331 -0.11 19.72 3.88
CA ASN A 331 -1.55 19.49 3.74
C ASN A 331 -2.03 18.17 4.33
N SER A 332 -1.13 17.26 4.71
CA SER A 332 -1.47 15.96 5.26
C SER A 332 -2.20 16.02 6.60
N LYS A 333 -3.05 15.01 6.83
CA LYS A 333 -3.80 14.82 8.07
C LYS A 333 -2.82 14.45 9.19
N ARG A 334 -2.80 15.25 10.25
CA ARG A 334 -1.91 15.01 11.41
C ARG A 334 -2.48 13.95 12.33
N MET A 335 -1.63 13.07 12.86
CA MET A 335 -2.00 12.28 14.05
C MET A 335 -2.09 13.19 15.27
N ILE A 336 -3.09 12.95 16.12
CA ILE A 336 -3.16 13.59 17.44
C ILE A 336 -2.03 12.98 18.26
N ARG A 337 -1.23 13.83 18.89
CA ARG A 337 -0.09 13.44 19.72
C ARG A 337 -0.54 12.98 21.09
#